data_AF-A0A8J4QXU4-F1
#
_entry.id   AF-A0A8J4QXU4-F1
#
_cell.length_a   1.000
_cell.length_b   1.000
_cell.length_c   1.000
_cell.angle_alpha   90.00
_cell.angle_beta   90.00
_cell.angle_gamma   90.00
#
_symmetry.space_group_name_H-M   'P 1'
#
loop_
_entity.id
_entity.type
_entity.pdbx_description
1 polymer ?
#
loop_
_entity_poly.entity_id
_entity_poly.type
_entity_poly.pdbx_seq_one_letter_code
_entity_poly.pdbx_strand_id
1 'polypeptide(L)'
;MLTKISTCPTQKNSLIPAHFQSSSLPSHSLSFLLSQVLQLNLGMYIHSLYKFSKITISMCEVRMATGSLKNILATAVTRGMIEARARIFGHILNPTGQRSPHKLLHKKLIGEKVSEWYPHDIMKDDPLIMARREQERLSKLEMLKRRGKGPPKKGQGKQAAKRKKN
;
A
#
# COMPACT_ATOMS: atom_id res chain seq x y z
N MET A 1 20.08 17.94 8.53
CA MET A 1 19.02 18.58 9.34
C MET A 1 18.29 17.50 10.13
N LEU A 2 18.50 17.55 11.45
CA LEU A 2 17.71 17.05 12.58
C LEU A 2 16.67 15.94 12.35
N THR A 3 16.83 14.84 13.10
CA THR A 3 15.90 14.32 14.15
C THR A 3 16.34 12.88 14.48
N LYS A 4 16.24 12.32 15.68
CA LYS A 4 15.86 12.78 17.03
C LYS A 4 16.43 11.75 18.02
N ILE A 5 16.71 12.25 19.21
CA ILE A 5 17.31 11.59 20.37
C ILE A 5 16.18 10.96 21.23
N SER A 6 16.51 9.83 21.89
CA SER A 6 16.10 9.42 23.25
C SER A 6 14.67 8.95 23.56
N THR A 7 14.52 7.72 24.07
CA THR A 7 14.49 7.42 25.53
C THR A 7 14.22 5.92 25.76
N CYS A 8 15.06 5.28 26.58
CA CYS A 8 14.84 3.96 27.20
C CYS A 8 14.12 4.16 28.58
N PRO A 9 14.11 3.18 29.50
CA PRO A 9 13.44 1.87 29.54
C PRO A 9 12.54 1.75 30.81
N THR A 10 11.79 0.64 31.00
CA THR A 10 11.35 0.28 32.37
C THR A 10 11.18 -1.22 32.56
N GLN A 11 11.77 -1.66 33.68
CA GLN A 11 11.97 -3.03 34.16
C GLN A 11 10.69 -3.74 34.58
N LYS A 12 10.75 -5.08 34.68
CA LYS A 12 10.30 -5.80 35.89
C LYS A 12 10.91 -7.21 35.97
N ASN A 13 11.42 -7.46 37.17
CA ASN A 13 12.27 -8.56 37.59
C ASN A 13 11.47 -9.85 37.80
N SER A 14 12.05 -10.98 37.39
CA SER A 14 11.64 -12.33 37.79
C SER A 14 12.52 -12.81 38.95
N LEU A 15 11.93 -12.98 40.14
CA LEU A 15 12.56 -13.64 41.28
C LEU A 15 11.54 -14.60 41.90
N ILE A 16 11.86 -15.89 41.85
CA ILE A 16 11.15 -17.04 42.43
C ILE A 16 11.85 -17.40 43.76
N PRO A 17 11.13 -17.91 44.79
CA PRO A 17 11.50 -17.72 46.19
C PRO A 17 12.39 -18.84 46.78
N ALA A 18 13.04 -18.47 47.88
CA ALA A 18 13.93 -19.31 48.68
C ALA A 18 13.17 -20.29 49.61
N HIS A 19 13.77 -21.47 49.75
CA HIS A 19 13.49 -22.53 50.71
C HIS A 19 13.72 -22.06 52.16
N PHE A 20 12.81 -22.36 53.09
CA PHE A 20 13.10 -22.30 54.53
C PHE A 20 12.42 -23.45 55.28
N GLN A 21 13.19 -24.06 56.19
CA GLN A 21 12.92 -25.32 56.87
C GLN A 21 11.99 -25.16 58.09
N SER A 22 11.35 -26.28 58.40
CA SER A 22 10.41 -26.57 59.48
C SER A 22 11.00 -26.52 60.90
N SER A 23 10.18 -26.06 61.84
CA SER A 23 10.26 -26.41 63.26
C SER A 23 8.85 -26.75 63.79
N SER A 24 8.80 -27.46 64.91
CA SER A 24 7.83 -28.52 65.23
C SER A 24 7.05 -28.30 66.55
N LEU A 25 5.90 -29.01 66.68
CA LEU A 25 5.15 -29.45 67.91
C LEU A 25 4.15 -28.45 68.58
N PRO A 26 3.19 -28.90 69.45
CA PRO A 26 2.25 -30.04 69.37
C PRO A 26 0.80 -29.73 69.91
N SER A 27 -0.04 -30.77 69.92
CA SER A 27 -1.15 -31.07 70.88
C SER A 27 -2.59 -30.52 70.69
N HIS A 28 -3.41 -31.40 70.11
CA HIS A 28 -4.74 -31.87 70.56
C HIS A 28 -5.56 -31.01 71.56
N SER A 29 -6.69 -30.47 71.09
CA SER A 29 -8.00 -30.38 71.79
C SER A 29 -8.99 -29.34 71.20
N LEU A 30 -8.77 -28.85 69.97
CA LEU A 30 -9.65 -27.86 69.31
C LEU A 30 -10.22 -28.29 67.94
N SER A 31 -9.98 -29.53 67.51
CA SER A 31 -10.31 -29.98 66.14
C SER A 31 -11.79 -30.30 65.88
N PHE A 32 -12.60 -30.51 66.92
CA PHE A 32 -13.98 -30.98 66.74
C PHE A 32 -15.01 -29.84 66.60
N LEU A 33 -14.84 -28.73 67.31
CA LEU A 33 -15.74 -27.56 67.21
C LEU A 33 -15.41 -26.63 66.03
N LEU A 34 -14.18 -26.67 65.51
CA LEU A 34 -13.80 -25.95 64.29
C LEU A 34 -14.39 -26.61 63.02
N SER A 35 -14.54 -27.94 62.98
CA SER A 35 -15.04 -28.66 61.79
C SER A 35 -16.50 -28.33 61.46
N GLN A 36 -17.37 -28.21 62.47
CA GLN A 36 -18.79 -27.93 62.26
C GLN A 36 -19.05 -26.46 61.80
N VAL A 37 -18.27 -25.49 62.31
CA VAL A 37 -18.36 -24.09 61.90
C VAL A 37 -17.75 -23.86 60.51
N LEU A 38 -16.70 -24.61 60.14
CA LEU A 38 -16.12 -24.57 58.79
C LEU A 38 -17.08 -25.11 57.72
N GLN A 39 -17.82 -26.21 57.96
CA GLN A 39 -18.72 -26.78 56.96
C GLN A 39 -19.89 -25.86 56.57
N LEU A 40 -20.48 -25.12 57.51
CA LEU A 40 -21.58 -24.18 57.22
C LEU A 40 -21.08 -22.87 56.57
N ASN A 41 -19.87 -22.42 56.92
CA ASN A 41 -19.26 -21.23 56.30
C ASN A 41 -18.75 -21.49 54.87
N LEU A 42 -18.24 -22.68 54.56
CA LEU A 42 -17.83 -23.03 53.19
C LEU A 42 -19.03 -23.14 52.23
N GLY A 43 -20.17 -23.69 52.66
CA GLY A 43 -21.36 -23.83 51.81
C GLY A 43 -21.96 -22.50 51.36
N MET A 44 -22.04 -21.52 52.28
CA MET A 44 -22.46 -20.15 51.95
C MET A 44 -21.46 -19.43 51.03
N TYR A 45 -20.16 -19.66 51.23
CA TYR A 45 -19.12 -19.07 50.39
C TYR A 45 -19.15 -19.63 48.96
N ILE A 46 -19.33 -20.95 48.81
CA ILE A 46 -19.44 -21.60 47.50
C ILE A 46 -20.68 -21.13 46.74
N HIS A 47 -21.87 -21.11 47.35
CA HIS A 47 -23.08 -20.63 46.65
C HIS A 47 -22.99 -19.14 46.27
N SER A 48 -22.36 -18.31 47.10
CA SER A 48 -22.07 -16.91 46.78
C SER A 48 -21.12 -16.80 45.58
N LEU A 49 -20.02 -17.57 45.55
CA LEU A 49 -19.07 -17.58 44.44
C LEU A 49 -19.68 -18.09 43.13
N TYR A 50 -20.53 -19.12 43.16
CA TYR A 50 -21.24 -19.61 41.97
C TYR A 50 -22.30 -18.61 41.47
N LYS A 51 -22.93 -17.85 42.37
CA LYS A 51 -23.87 -16.77 41.99
C LYS A 51 -23.12 -15.56 41.45
N PHE A 52 -21.99 -15.19 42.04
CA PHE A 52 -21.09 -14.15 41.53
C PHE A 52 -20.49 -14.52 40.17
N SER A 53 -20.05 -15.76 39.96
CA SER A 53 -19.52 -16.21 38.67
C SER A 53 -20.60 -16.25 37.57
N LYS A 54 -21.83 -16.67 37.90
CA LYS A 54 -22.95 -16.67 36.94
C LYS A 54 -23.41 -15.27 36.56
N ILE A 55 -23.39 -14.32 37.52
CA ILE A 55 -23.67 -12.90 37.27
C ILE A 55 -22.56 -12.28 36.40
N THR A 56 -21.30 -12.53 36.68
CA THR A 56 -20.19 -11.96 35.89
C THR A 56 -20.15 -12.51 34.47
N ILE A 57 -20.42 -13.80 34.26
CA ILE A 57 -20.54 -14.40 32.93
C ILE A 57 -21.72 -13.79 32.16
N SER A 58 -22.90 -13.69 32.77
CA SER A 58 -24.09 -13.09 32.14
C SER A 58 -23.88 -11.60 31.78
N MET A 59 -23.25 -10.82 32.66
CA MET A 59 -22.91 -9.43 32.37
C MET A 59 -21.82 -9.31 31.28
N CYS A 60 -20.88 -10.24 31.21
CA CYS A 60 -19.86 -10.28 30.17
C CYS A 60 -20.50 -10.55 28.80
N GLU A 61 -21.44 -11.49 28.72
CA GLU A 61 -22.15 -11.83 27.46
C GLU A 61 -23.01 -10.67 26.93
N VAL A 62 -23.76 -9.98 27.80
CA VAL A 62 -24.54 -8.78 27.42
C VAL A 62 -23.62 -7.62 26.99
N ARG A 63 -22.46 -7.45 27.63
CA ARG A 63 -21.45 -6.46 27.22
C ARG A 63 -20.85 -6.78 25.85
N MET A 64 -20.56 -8.05 25.56
CA MET A 64 -20.02 -8.48 24.26
C MET A 64 -21.05 -8.33 23.13
N ALA A 65 -22.31 -8.67 23.37
CA ALA A 65 -23.40 -8.52 22.39
C ALA A 65 -23.69 -7.05 22.03
N THR A 66 -23.70 -6.14 23.02
CA THR A 66 -23.93 -4.71 22.80
C THR A 66 -22.75 -4.01 22.10
N GLY A 67 -21.53 -4.51 22.26
CA GLY A 67 -20.35 -4.03 21.52
C GLY A 67 -20.46 -4.33 20.01
N SER A 68 -20.97 -5.52 19.65
CA SER A 68 -21.15 -5.94 18.26
C SER A 68 -22.12 -5.03 17.49
N LEU A 69 -23.29 -4.73 18.08
CA LEU A 69 -24.29 -3.86 17.44
C LEU A 69 -23.78 -2.42 17.26
N LYS A 70 -23.09 -1.87 18.27
CA LYS A 70 -22.48 -0.53 18.19
C LYS A 70 -21.47 -0.45 17.06
N ASN A 71 -20.67 -1.51 16.87
CA ASN A 71 -19.70 -1.59 15.78
C ASN A 71 -20.39 -1.65 14.41
N ILE A 72 -21.46 -2.45 14.27
CA ILE A 72 -22.23 -2.52 13.02
C ILE A 72 -22.81 -1.14 12.67
N LEU A 73 -23.45 -0.47 13.64
CA LEU A 73 -24.02 0.87 13.43
C LEU A 73 -22.92 1.89 13.07
N ALA A 74 -21.80 1.89 13.78
CA ALA A 74 -20.66 2.76 13.48
C ALA A 74 -20.09 2.54 12.07
N THR A 75 -19.98 1.28 11.63
CA THR A 75 -19.53 0.95 10.27
C THR A 75 -20.54 1.41 9.22
N ALA A 76 -21.85 1.26 9.47
CA ALA A 76 -22.90 1.71 8.55
C ALA A 76 -22.90 3.24 8.38
N VAL A 77 -22.78 4.00 9.48
CA VAL A 77 -22.70 5.47 9.45
C VAL A 77 -21.46 5.93 8.69
N THR A 78 -20.30 5.30 8.93
CA THR A 78 -19.05 5.66 8.26
C THR A 78 -19.11 5.37 6.76
N ARG A 79 -19.71 4.24 6.36
CA ARG A 79 -19.95 3.92 4.94
C ARG A 79 -20.85 4.95 4.27
N GLY A 80 -21.98 5.31 4.90
CA GLY A 80 -22.90 6.31 4.38
C GLY A 80 -22.24 7.69 4.20
N MET A 81 -21.40 8.11 5.14
CA MET A 81 -20.64 9.36 5.03
C MET A 81 -19.62 9.32 3.89
N ILE A 82 -18.89 8.20 3.73
CA ILE A 82 -17.91 8.03 2.66
C ILE A 82 -18.60 8.00 1.30
N GLU A 83 -19.76 7.36 1.18
CA GLU A 83 -20.58 7.36 -0.02
C GLU A 83 -21.11 8.74 -0.36
N ALA A 84 -21.67 9.47 0.61
CA ALA A 84 -22.13 10.84 0.41
C ALA A 84 -20.99 11.76 -0.07
N ARG A 85 -19.82 11.67 0.58
CA ARG A 85 -18.61 12.39 0.18
C ARG A 85 -18.21 12.04 -1.26
N ALA A 86 -18.22 10.76 -1.61
CA ALA A 86 -17.87 10.31 -2.95
C ALA A 86 -18.82 10.84 -4.02
N ARG A 87 -20.13 10.88 -3.72
CA ARG A 87 -21.15 11.45 -4.62
C ARG A 87 -20.97 12.96 -4.81
N ILE A 88 -20.69 13.70 -3.73
CA ILE A 88 -20.52 15.16 -3.78
C ILE A 88 -19.27 15.55 -4.58
N PHE A 89 -18.14 14.90 -4.33
CA PHE A 89 -16.85 15.27 -4.92
C PHE A 89 -16.44 14.44 -6.14
N GLY A 90 -17.31 13.54 -6.61
CA GLY A 90 -17.02 12.64 -7.73
C GLY A 90 -15.87 11.67 -7.46
N HIS A 91 -15.67 11.24 -6.21
CA HIS A 91 -14.67 10.21 -5.90
C HIS A 91 -15.21 8.82 -6.24
N ILE A 92 -14.38 7.97 -6.83
CA ILE A 92 -14.73 6.57 -7.12
C ILE A 92 -14.36 5.71 -5.91
N LEU A 93 -15.35 5.03 -5.34
CA LEU A 93 -15.17 4.10 -4.22
C LEU A 93 -14.90 2.68 -4.74
N ASN A 94 -13.98 1.97 -4.07
CA ASN A 94 -13.62 0.59 -4.40
C ASN A 94 -13.74 -0.31 -3.16
N PRO A 95 -14.95 -0.81 -2.86
CA PRO A 95 -15.18 -1.63 -1.66
C PRO A 95 -14.48 -3.00 -1.74
N THR A 96 -14.26 -3.52 -2.95
CA THR A 96 -13.62 -4.84 -3.19
C THR A 96 -12.09 -4.77 -3.16
N GLY A 97 -11.51 -3.57 -3.22
CA GLY A 97 -10.05 -3.37 -3.21
C GLY A 97 -9.31 -3.86 -4.46
N GLN A 98 -10.03 -4.24 -5.52
CA GLN A 98 -9.43 -4.75 -6.76
C GLN A 98 -8.79 -3.63 -7.57
N ARG A 99 -7.81 -3.94 -8.42
CA ARG A 99 -7.19 -2.91 -9.26
C ARG A 99 -8.19 -2.35 -10.27
N SER A 100 -8.48 -1.07 -10.16
CA SER A 100 -9.36 -0.31 -11.06
C SER A 100 -8.54 0.57 -12.02
N PRO A 101 -9.01 0.82 -13.26
CA PRO A 101 -8.33 1.69 -14.23
C PRO A 101 -8.31 3.18 -13.82
N HIS A 102 -8.91 3.55 -12.67
CA HIS A 102 -8.94 4.91 -12.15
C HIS A 102 -7.56 5.61 -12.17
N LYS A 103 -6.48 4.87 -11.87
CA LYS A 103 -5.11 5.43 -11.92
C LYS A 103 -4.63 5.75 -13.32
N LEU A 104 -5.10 5.02 -14.34
CA LEU A 104 -4.79 5.30 -15.74
C LEU A 104 -5.53 6.56 -16.21
N LEU A 105 -6.81 6.67 -15.87
CA LEU A 105 -7.67 7.81 -16.24
C LEU A 105 -7.25 9.13 -15.57
N HIS A 106 -6.62 9.07 -14.39
CA HIS A 106 -6.07 10.25 -13.69
C HIS A 106 -4.80 10.80 -14.32
N LYS A 107 -4.13 10.04 -15.19
CA LYS A 107 -2.98 10.54 -15.92
C LYS A 107 -3.50 11.45 -17.03
N LYS A 108 -3.02 12.69 -17.04
CA LYS A 108 -3.28 13.61 -18.16
C LYS A 108 -2.70 12.99 -19.43
N LEU A 109 -3.45 13.06 -20.53
CA LEU A 109 -2.96 12.64 -21.83
C LEU A 109 -1.76 13.52 -22.21
N ILE A 110 -0.63 12.89 -22.53
CA ILE A 110 0.63 13.58 -22.85
C ILE A 110 0.90 13.56 -24.37
N GLY A 111 0.00 12.95 -25.15
CA GLY A 111 0.19 12.71 -26.59
C GLY A 111 0.53 13.98 -27.38
N GLU A 112 -0.29 15.02 -27.25
CA GLU A 112 -0.09 16.31 -27.94
C GLU A 112 1.27 16.93 -27.60
N LYS A 113 1.60 17.00 -26.31
CA LYS A 113 2.88 17.55 -25.84
C LYS A 113 4.09 16.76 -26.33
N VAL A 114 3.95 15.43 -26.46
CA VAL A 114 5.01 14.57 -27.00
C VAL A 114 5.11 14.70 -28.51
N SER A 115 3.99 14.82 -29.22
CA SER A 115 3.99 15.03 -30.68
C SER A 115 4.56 16.39 -31.08
N GLU A 116 4.39 17.41 -30.25
CA GLU A 116 4.92 18.77 -30.47
C GLU A 116 6.44 18.87 -30.18
N TRP A 117 7.11 17.78 -29.80
CA TRP A 117 8.53 17.79 -29.44
C TRP A 117 9.43 18.47 -30.49
N TYR A 118 9.12 18.29 -31.78
CA TYR A 118 9.75 19.05 -32.85
C TYR A 118 8.76 20.06 -33.43
N PRO A 119 9.15 21.34 -33.55
CA PRO A 119 8.29 22.33 -34.18
C PRO A 119 8.06 21.97 -35.65
N HIS A 120 6.85 22.27 -36.14
CA HIS A 120 6.51 22.05 -37.54
C HIS A 120 7.29 23.01 -38.44
N ASP A 121 7.88 22.47 -39.51
CA ASP A 121 8.66 23.25 -40.48
C ASP A 121 7.72 23.78 -41.58
N ILE A 122 7.24 25.00 -41.37
CA ILE A 122 6.39 25.75 -42.31
C ILE A 122 6.98 25.85 -43.72
N MET A 123 8.30 25.79 -43.88
CA MET A 123 8.93 25.94 -45.19
C MET A 123 8.71 24.73 -46.11
N LYS A 124 8.26 23.60 -45.55
CA LYS A 124 7.92 22.39 -46.33
C LYS A 124 6.53 22.46 -46.95
N ASP A 125 5.65 23.28 -46.40
CA ASP A 125 4.28 23.43 -46.90
C ASP A 125 4.21 24.36 -48.11
N ASP A 126 5.12 25.35 -48.18
CA ASP A 126 5.20 26.31 -49.28
C ASP A 126 5.71 25.66 -50.58
N PRO A 127 4.87 25.52 -51.63
CA PRO A 127 5.26 24.83 -52.85
C PRO A 127 6.38 25.55 -53.61
N LEU A 128 6.43 26.89 -53.53
CA LEU A 128 7.46 27.69 -54.19
C LEU A 128 8.85 27.49 -53.59
N ILE A 129 8.93 27.38 -52.25
CA ILE A 129 10.20 27.16 -51.54
C ILE A 129 10.69 25.74 -51.81
N MET A 130 9.79 24.76 -51.74
CA MET A 130 10.11 23.36 -52.03
C MET A 130 10.58 23.15 -53.47
N ALA A 131 9.87 23.74 -54.45
CA ALA A 131 10.26 23.66 -55.85
C ALA A 131 11.63 24.30 -56.11
N ARG A 132 11.92 25.46 -55.49
CA ARG A 132 13.22 26.12 -55.61
C ARG A 132 14.37 25.28 -55.06
N ARG A 133 14.24 24.76 -53.83
CA ARG A 133 15.25 23.88 -53.21
C ARG A 133 15.51 22.64 -54.05
N GLU A 134 14.45 22.05 -54.58
CA GLU A 134 14.56 20.86 -55.43
C GLU A 134 15.26 21.19 -56.75
N GLN A 135 14.95 22.32 -57.38
CA GLN A 135 15.62 22.77 -58.60
C GLN A 135 17.13 23.02 -58.39
N GLU A 136 17.50 23.65 -57.27
CA GLU A 136 18.91 23.85 -56.90
C GLU A 136 19.63 22.53 -56.67
N ARG A 137 18.96 21.58 -55.98
CA ARG A 137 19.47 20.22 -55.75
C ARG A 137 19.73 19.50 -57.07
N LEU A 138 18.80 19.59 -58.02
CA LEU A 138 18.91 18.99 -59.36
C LEU A 138 20.02 19.63 -60.19
N SER A 139 20.10 20.96 -60.22
CA SER A 139 21.16 21.69 -60.93
C SER A 139 22.56 21.33 -60.42
N LYS A 140 22.74 21.26 -59.09
CA LYS A 140 24.00 20.82 -58.48
C LYS A 140 24.36 19.38 -58.86
N LEU A 141 23.37 18.50 -58.88
CA LEU A 141 23.56 17.10 -59.25
C LEU A 141 23.95 16.95 -60.72
N GLU A 142 23.33 17.72 -61.62
CA GLU A 142 23.67 17.78 -63.04
C GLU A 142 25.12 18.26 -63.26
N MET A 143 25.52 19.35 -62.59
CA MET A 143 26.90 19.84 -62.64
C MET A 143 27.91 18.78 -62.17
N LEU A 144 27.61 18.05 -61.08
CA LEU A 144 28.48 16.99 -60.57
C LEU A 144 28.57 15.81 -61.55
N LYS A 145 27.46 15.44 -62.20
CA LYS A 145 27.43 14.42 -63.25
C LYS A 145 28.31 14.82 -64.44
N ARG A 146 28.23 16.07 -64.90
CA ARG A 146 29.09 16.59 -65.98
C ARG A 146 30.58 16.48 -65.65
N ARG A 147 30.94 16.69 -64.38
CA ARG A 147 32.33 16.57 -63.88
C ARG A 147 32.78 15.12 -63.63
N GLY A 148 31.90 14.12 -63.80
CA GLY A 148 32.18 12.74 -63.39
C GLY A 148 32.31 12.54 -61.87
N LYS A 149 31.91 13.54 -61.07
CA LYS A 149 31.94 13.52 -59.59
C LYS A 149 30.55 13.24 -59.01
N GLY A 150 29.61 12.75 -59.83
CA GLY A 150 28.29 12.33 -59.38
C GLY A 150 28.37 11.11 -58.45
N PRO A 151 27.40 10.94 -57.54
CA PRO A 151 27.33 9.73 -56.72
C PRO A 151 27.19 8.50 -57.63
N PRO A 152 27.96 7.42 -57.41
CA PRO A 152 27.82 6.19 -58.18
C PRO A 152 26.49 5.51 -57.86
N LYS A 153 26.03 4.62 -58.75
CA LYS A 153 24.81 3.83 -58.50
C LYS A 153 24.96 3.04 -57.21
N LYS A 154 23.91 3.03 -56.37
CA LYS A 154 23.89 2.28 -55.11
C LYS A 154 24.28 0.81 -55.37
N GLY A 155 25.21 0.29 -54.57
CA GLY A 155 25.75 -1.06 -54.75
C GLY A 155 26.89 -1.20 -55.78
N GLN A 156 27.20 -0.16 -56.55
CA GLN A 156 28.29 -0.13 -57.54
C GLN A 156 29.45 0.78 -57.09
N GLY A 157 29.60 0.96 -55.78
CA GLY A 157 30.72 1.72 -55.22
C GLY A 157 32.07 1.05 -55.47
N LYS A 158 33.15 1.83 -55.31
CA LYS A 158 34.53 1.34 -55.50
C LYS A 158 34.84 0.05 -54.72
N GLN A 159 34.31 -0.07 -53.50
CA GLN A 159 34.48 -1.27 -52.67
C GLN A 159 33.78 -2.51 -53.24
N ALA A 160 32.60 -2.36 -53.85
CA ALA A 160 31.87 -3.48 -54.46
C ALA A 160 32.61 -4.01 -55.70
N ALA A 161 33.20 -3.11 -56.49
CA ALA A 161 34.04 -3.49 -57.63
C ALA A 161 35.30 -4.26 -57.19
N LYS A 162 35.90 -3.89 -56.05
CA LYS A 162 37.07 -4.60 -55.49
C LYS A 162 36.74 -6.03 -55.06
N ARG A 163 35.57 -6.27 -54.45
CA ARG A 163 35.15 -7.60 -53.97
C ARG A 163 34.86 -8.62 -55.08
N LYS A 164 34.44 -8.17 -56.27
CA LYS A 164 34.15 -9.06 -57.42
C LYS A 164 35.39 -9.56 -58.16
N LYS A 165 36.56 -9.00 -57.86
CA LYS A 165 37.80 -9.24 -58.60
C LYS A 165 38.66 -10.37 -58.00
N ASN A 166 38.21 -10.94 -56.88
CA ASN A 166 38.76 -12.13 -56.22
C ASN A 166 37.73 -13.25 -56.34
#